data_AF-A0A9E6XX38-F1
#
_entry.id   AF-A0A9E6XX38-F1
#
_cell.length_a   1.000
_cell.length_b   1.000
_cell.length_c   1.000
_cell.angle_alpha   90.00
_cell.angle_beta   90.00
_cell.angle_gamma   90.00
#
_symmetry.space_group_name_H-M   'P 1'
#
loop_
_entity.id
_entity.type
_entity.pdbx_description
1 polymer ?
#
loop_
_entity_poly.entity_id
_entity_poly.type
_entity_poly.pdbx_seq_one_letter_code
_entity_poly.pdbx_strand_id
1 'polypeptide(L)'
;MNQTGHPQTLQAVQLGNRNAEQHGLYAGPGRELDPLAQEVADWLMQARHTEPLDLMAAIEIGKLAVLIDRVDTALGDGVVERKGQPRGLIDMRIRLSSRLEKWLRQFGLTPAARADFAKALAGGSFREKIEARRAALAQQQEAGDAPR
;
A
#
# COMPACT_ATOMS: atom_id res chain seq x y z
N MET A 1 -35.82 -7.69 -2.66
CA MET A 1 -34.76 -8.24 -3.54
C MET A 1 -35.47 -9.11 -4.56
N ASN A 2 -35.34 -8.83 -5.85
CA ASN A 2 -35.96 -9.66 -6.89
C ASN A 2 -35.05 -10.88 -7.11
N GLN A 3 -35.40 -12.03 -6.55
CA GLN A 3 -34.55 -13.22 -6.58
C GLN A 3 -34.62 -14.00 -7.91
N THR A 4 -35.55 -13.65 -8.79
CA THR A 4 -35.90 -14.47 -9.96
C THR A 4 -35.84 -13.71 -11.30
N GLY A 5 -35.40 -12.45 -11.32
CA GLY A 5 -35.04 -11.75 -12.56
C GLY A 5 -36.20 -11.46 -13.53
N HIS A 6 -37.45 -11.55 -13.10
CA HIS A 6 -38.58 -11.24 -13.96
C HIS A 6 -38.79 -9.71 -14.10
N PRO A 7 -39.06 -9.19 -15.32
CA PRO A 7 -39.25 -7.74 -15.55
C PRO A 7 -40.41 -7.14 -14.75
N GLN A 8 -41.43 -7.97 -14.47
CA GLN A 8 -42.65 -7.58 -13.77
C GLN A 8 -42.45 -7.39 -12.26
N THR A 9 -41.34 -7.88 -11.70
CA THR A 9 -41.00 -7.76 -10.28
C THR A 9 -39.88 -6.73 -10.03
N LEU A 10 -39.57 -5.91 -11.05
CA LEU A 10 -38.69 -4.75 -10.91
C LEU A 10 -39.40 -3.68 -10.07
N GLN A 11 -39.06 -3.62 -8.78
CA GLN A 11 -39.41 -2.49 -7.93
C GLN A 11 -38.48 -1.32 -8.25
N ALA A 12 -39.06 -0.13 -8.44
CA ALA A 12 -38.31 1.11 -8.62
C ALA A 12 -37.31 1.31 -7.47
N VAL A 13 -36.14 1.86 -7.79
CA VAL A 13 -35.10 2.21 -6.82
C VAL A 13 -35.69 3.17 -5.78
N GLN A 14 -35.90 2.67 -4.56
CA GLN A 14 -36.33 3.50 -3.45
C GLN A 14 -35.19 4.46 -3.08
N LEU A 15 -35.51 5.74 -2.93
CA LEU A 15 -34.56 6.77 -2.48
C LEU A 15 -34.01 6.35 -1.10
N GLY A 16 -32.69 6.17 -0.99
CA GLY A 16 -32.03 5.66 0.22
C GLY A 16 -31.73 4.15 0.23
N ASN A 17 -32.11 3.40 -0.81
CA ASN A 17 -31.77 1.99 -0.93
C ASN A 17 -30.30 1.78 -1.35
N ARG A 18 -29.40 1.75 -0.37
CA ARG A 18 -27.97 1.45 -0.56
C ARG A 18 -27.69 -0.02 -0.93
N ASN A 19 -28.69 -0.90 -0.98
CA ASN A 19 -28.45 -2.31 -1.38
C ASN A 19 -28.02 -2.45 -2.86
N ALA A 20 -28.27 -1.43 -3.69
CA ALA A 20 -27.80 -1.36 -5.07
C ALA A 20 -26.42 -0.68 -5.20
N GLU A 21 -25.87 -0.13 -4.11
CA GLU A 21 -24.47 0.25 -4.04
C GLU A 21 -23.66 -1.04 -3.96
N GLN A 22 -23.38 -1.63 -5.13
CA GLN A 22 -22.41 -2.69 -5.24
C GLN A 22 -21.14 -2.20 -4.56
N HIS A 23 -20.81 -2.80 -3.41
CA HIS A 23 -19.57 -2.58 -2.68
C HIS A 23 -18.43 -2.42 -3.68
N GLY A 24 -17.69 -1.30 -3.60
CA GLY A 24 -16.61 -0.93 -4.53
C GLY A 24 -15.46 -1.95 -4.64
N LEU A 25 -15.60 -3.12 -4.02
CA LEU A 25 -14.71 -4.27 -4.11
C LEU A 25 -14.71 -4.95 -5.50
N TYR A 26 -15.77 -4.80 -6.31
CA TYR A 26 -15.90 -5.44 -7.63
C TYR A 26 -16.13 -4.44 -8.78
N ALA A 27 -15.48 -3.28 -8.74
CA ALA A 27 -15.49 -2.35 -9.88
C ALA A 27 -14.52 -2.82 -10.97
N GLY A 28 -15.02 -3.03 -12.21
CA GLY A 28 -14.23 -3.41 -13.38
C GLY A 28 -13.29 -2.31 -13.90
N PRO A 29 -12.52 -2.58 -14.96
CA PRO A 29 -11.55 -1.63 -15.53
C PRO A 29 -12.28 -0.40 -16.08
N GLY A 30 -11.94 0.80 -15.57
CA GLY A 30 -12.50 2.07 -16.03
C GLY A 30 -13.30 2.89 -15.01
N ARG A 31 -13.30 2.55 -13.71
CA ARG A 31 -13.75 3.49 -12.67
C ARG A 31 -12.57 4.25 -12.07
N GLU A 32 -12.70 5.58 -12.10
CA GLU A 32 -11.76 6.57 -11.59
C GLU A 32 -11.22 6.18 -10.22
N LEU A 33 -9.93 6.47 -10.01
CA LEU A 33 -9.36 6.49 -8.67
C LEU A 33 -10.24 7.35 -7.79
N ASP A 34 -10.52 6.87 -6.59
CA ASP A 34 -11.16 7.69 -5.56
C ASP A 34 -10.40 9.02 -5.49
N PRO A 35 -11.05 10.18 -5.67
CA PRO A 35 -10.37 11.46 -5.68
C PRO A 35 -9.47 11.66 -4.45
N LEU A 36 -9.90 11.16 -3.29
CA LEU A 36 -9.11 11.20 -2.06
C LEU A 36 -7.87 10.31 -2.14
N ALA A 37 -7.96 9.14 -2.77
CA ALA A 37 -6.80 8.28 -2.98
C ALA A 37 -5.81 8.93 -3.95
N GLN A 38 -6.31 9.65 -4.97
CA GLN A 38 -5.46 10.41 -5.89
C GLN A 38 -4.80 11.59 -5.18
N GLU A 39 -5.52 12.35 -4.36
CA GLU A 39 -4.95 13.45 -3.56
C GLU A 39 -3.82 12.95 -2.65
N VAL A 40 -4.00 11.81 -1.98
CA VAL A 40 -2.95 11.19 -1.17
C VAL A 40 -1.75 10.81 -2.04
N ALA A 41 -1.98 10.21 -3.21
CA ALA A 41 -0.90 9.85 -4.12
C ALA A 41 -0.12 11.08 -4.61
N ASP A 42 -0.82 12.13 -5.03
CA ASP A 42 -0.22 13.38 -5.49
C ASP A 42 0.61 14.04 -4.38
N TRP A 43 0.12 14.03 -3.14
CA TRP A 43 0.87 14.50 -1.98
C TRP A 43 2.12 13.66 -1.73
N LEU A 44 2.03 12.34 -1.83
CA LEU A 44 3.19 11.44 -1.66
C LEU A 44 4.26 11.66 -2.72
N MET A 45 3.86 11.89 -3.97
CA MET A 45 4.76 12.13 -5.10
C MET A 45 5.48 13.49 -5.04
N GLN A 46 5.11 14.37 -4.11
CA GLN A 46 5.84 15.62 -3.83
C GLN A 46 7.05 15.41 -2.91
N ALA A 47 7.24 14.20 -2.37
CA ALA A 47 8.37 13.92 -1.49
C ALA A 47 9.71 13.99 -2.26
N ARG A 48 10.77 14.46 -1.60
CA ARG A 48 12.08 14.64 -2.24
C ARG A 48 12.67 13.34 -2.80
N HIS A 49 12.33 12.21 -2.21
CA HIS A 49 12.92 10.91 -2.53
C HIS A 49 12.08 10.07 -3.51
N THR A 50 10.95 10.58 -3.99
CA THR A 50 10.06 9.86 -4.91
C THR A 50 10.40 10.17 -6.36
N GLU A 51 10.30 9.14 -7.19
CA GLU A 51 10.49 9.19 -8.64
C GLU A 51 9.17 8.86 -9.35
N PRO A 52 8.98 9.21 -10.64
CA PRO A 52 7.75 8.89 -11.39
C PRO A 52 7.36 7.41 -11.36
N LEU A 53 8.34 6.49 -11.22
CA LEU A 53 8.11 5.05 -11.11
C LEU A 53 7.35 4.67 -9.82
N ASP A 54 7.44 5.49 -8.78
CA ASP A 54 6.79 5.27 -7.49
C ASP A 54 5.30 5.60 -7.51
N LEU A 55 4.78 6.21 -8.59
CA LEU A 55 3.37 6.62 -8.71
C LEU A 55 2.40 5.46 -8.43
N MET A 56 2.72 4.26 -8.91
CA MET A 56 1.88 3.08 -8.68
C MET A 56 1.79 2.73 -7.19
N ALA A 57 2.90 2.86 -6.46
CA ALA A 57 2.94 2.61 -5.03
C ALA A 57 2.22 3.72 -4.25
N ALA A 58 2.38 4.98 -4.65
CA ALA A 58 1.68 6.13 -4.06
C ALA A 58 0.15 5.99 -4.18
N ILE A 59 -0.33 5.58 -5.36
CA ILE A 59 -1.74 5.29 -5.63
C ILE A 59 -2.27 4.16 -4.72
N GLU A 60 -1.50 3.09 -4.57
CA GLU A 60 -1.90 1.96 -3.72
C GLU A 60 -1.98 2.36 -2.25
N ILE A 61 -1.04 3.19 -1.77
CA ILE A 61 -1.09 3.77 -0.42
C ILE A 61 -2.35 4.60 -0.24
N GLY A 62 -2.67 5.48 -1.20
CA GLY A 62 -3.88 6.31 -1.17
C GLY A 62 -5.16 5.46 -1.09
N LYS A 63 -5.27 4.41 -1.91
CA LYS A 63 -6.41 3.48 -1.87
C LYS A 63 -6.57 2.81 -0.51
N LEU A 64 -5.47 2.34 0.08
CA LEU A 64 -5.49 1.68 1.38
C LEU A 64 -5.91 2.64 2.50
N ALA A 65 -5.42 3.88 2.47
CA ALA A 65 -5.80 4.91 3.43
C ALA A 65 -7.31 5.20 3.38
N VAL A 66 -7.87 5.41 2.19
CA VAL A 66 -9.31 5.66 2.00
C VAL A 66 -10.15 4.46 2.43
N LEU A 67 -9.71 3.23 2.12
CA LEU A 67 -10.43 2.03 2.57
C LEU A 67 -10.42 1.88 4.09
N ILE A 68 -9.31 2.21 4.76
CA ILE A 68 -9.24 2.19 6.23
C ILE A 68 -10.19 3.22 6.82
N ASP A 69 -10.19 4.45 6.30
CA ASP A 69 -11.07 5.53 6.76
C ASP A 69 -12.56 5.15 6.65
N ARG A 70 -12.95 4.49 5.55
CA ARG A 70 -14.30 3.95 5.37
C ARG A 70 -14.65 2.86 6.38
N VAL A 71 -13.71 1.97 6.69
CA VAL A 71 -13.91 0.91 7.68
C VAL A 71 -14.04 1.51 9.08
N ASP A 72 -13.19 2.48 9.42
CA ASP A 72 -13.22 3.17 10.70
C ASP A 72 -14.52 3.96 10.87
N THR A 73 -15.01 4.62 9.80
CA THR A 73 -16.34 5.28 9.78
C THR A 73 -17.46 4.27 10.00
N ALA A 74 -17.47 3.14 9.28
CA ALA A 74 -18.50 2.11 9.43
C ALA A 74 -18.50 1.48 10.84
N LEU A 75 -17.33 1.33 11.46
CA LEU A 75 -17.19 0.89 12.85
C LEU A 75 -17.73 1.94 13.84
N GLY A 76 -17.48 3.23 13.57
CA GLY A 76 -17.94 4.35 14.41
C GLY A 76 -19.45 4.57 14.37
N ASP A 77 -20.07 4.41 13.20
CA ASP A 77 -21.51 4.59 13.00
C ASP A 77 -22.36 3.44 13.58
N GLY A 78 -21.72 2.36 14.06
CA GLY A 78 -22.42 1.16 14.54
C GLY A 78 -23.20 0.42 13.45
N VAL A 79 -23.02 0.78 12.17
CA VAL A 79 -23.60 0.09 11.01
C VAL A 79 -22.77 -1.16 10.75
N VAL A 80 -23.00 -2.13 11.63
CA VAL A 80 -22.54 -3.48 11.42
C VAL A 80 -23.43 -4.12 10.36
N GLU A 81 -22.89 -5.05 9.56
CA GLU A 81 -23.64 -5.80 8.54
C GLU A 81 -25.02 -6.25 9.04
N ARG A 82 -25.94 -6.62 8.14
CA ARG A 82 -27.33 -7.05 8.43
C ARG A 82 -27.54 -8.07 9.58
N LYS A 83 -26.47 -8.69 10.10
CA LYS A 83 -26.41 -9.60 11.27
C LYS A 83 -25.66 -9.07 12.51
N GLY A 84 -25.22 -7.82 12.56
CA GLY A 84 -24.63 -7.25 13.77
C GLY A 84 -23.21 -7.71 14.11
N GLN A 85 -22.40 -8.22 13.16
CA GLN A 85 -21.07 -8.78 13.48
C GLN A 85 -19.88 -7.85 13.13
N PRO A 86 -19.35 -7.06 14.10
CA PRO A 86 -18.30 -6.07 13.85
C PRO A 86 -16.95 -6.73 13.56
N ARG A 87 -16.84 -8.02 13.87
CA ARG A 87 -15.63 -8.81 13.69
C ARG A 87 -15.11 -8.79 12.25
N GLY A 88 -16.00 -8.87 11.25
CA GLY A 88 -15.59 -8.84 9.84
C GLY A 88 -14.92 -7.52 9.44
N LEU A 89 -15.46 -6.39 9.93
CA LEU A 89 -14.89 -5.06 9.71
C LEU A 89 -13.56 -4.89 10.45
N ILE A 90 -13.45 -5.38 11.70
CA ILE A 90 -12.19 -5.37 12.46
C ILE A 90 -11.12 -6.19 11.75
N ASP A 91 -11.44 -7.40 11.28
CA ASP A 91 -10.50 -8.26 10.55
C ASP A 91 -10.06 -7.60 9.23
N MET A 92 -10.99 -6.92 8.54
CA MET A 92 -10.67 -6.12 7.36
C MET A 92 -9.71 -4.98 7.70
N ARG A 93 -10.01 -4.22 8.76
CA ARG A 93 -9.21 -3.10 9.25
C ARG A 93 -7.77 -3.53 9.53
N ILE A 94 -7.59 -4.63 10.24
CA ILE A 94 -6.27 -5.21 10.56
C ILE A 94 -5.52 -5.55 9.28
N ARG A 95 -6.14 -6.27 8.34
CA ARG A 95 -5.50 -6.64 7.06
C ARG A 95 -5.07 -5.43 6.23
N LEU A 96 -5.95 -4.43 6.11
CA LEU A 96 -5.65 -3.19 5.39
C LEU A 96 -4.50 -2.43 6.06
N SER A 97 -4.50 -2.36 7.39
CA SER A 97 -3.46 -1.70 8.17
C SER A 97 -2.10 -2.36 7.97
N SER A 98 -2.03 -3.69 8.02
CA SER A 98 -0.78 -4.44 7.79
C SER A 98 -0.25 -4.24 6.36
N ARG A 99 -1.14 -4.18 5.37
CA ARG A 99 -0.76 -3.92 3.97
C ARG A 99 -0.27 -2.48 3.79
N LEU A 100 -0.96 -1.52 4.41
CA LEU A 100 -0.55 -0.12 4.42
C LEU A 100 0.84 0.03 5.06
N GLU A 101 1.06 -0.54 6.24
CA GLU A 101 2.36 -0.49 6.92
C GLU A 101 3.49 -1.01 6.02
N LYS A 102 3.27 -2.14 5.34
CA LYS A 102 4.24 -2.69 4.40
C LYS A 102 4.58 -1.70 3.29
N TRP A 103 3.57 -1.10 2.66
CA TRP A 103 3.79 -0.09 1.63
C TRP A 103 4.48 1.16 2.16
N LEU A 104 4.07 1.69 3.31
CA LEU A 104 4.70 2.86 3.94
C LEU A 104 6.20 2.61 4.24
N ARG A 105 6.55 1.40 4.68
CA ARG A 105 7.96 1.00 4.87
C ARG A 105 8.71 0.94 3.54
N GLN A 106 8.14 0.29 2.53
CA GLN A 106 8.78 0.17 1.20
C GLN A 106 8.93 1.51 0.49
N PHE A 107 7.99 2.43 0.70
CA PHE A 107 7.98 3.79 0.14
C PHE A 107 8.88 4.78 0.92
N GLY A 108 9.53 4.34 2.01
CA GLY A 108 10.43 5.20 2.79
C GLY A 108 9.73 6.23 3.67
N LEU A 109 8.45 6.02 4.02
CA LEU A 109 7.67 6.98 4.81
C LEU A 109 7.83 6.80 6.32
N THR A 110 8.45 5.70 6.76
CA THR A 110 8.71 5.46 8.19
C THR A 110 10.14 5.86 8.57
N PRO A 111 10.38 6.35 9.81
CA PRO A 111 11.73 6.63 10.29
C PRO A 111 12.69 5.45 10.16
N ALA A 112 12.21 4.24 10.45
CA ALA A 112 12.98 3.00 10.29
C ALA A 112 13.40 2.77 8.83
N ALA A 113 12.46 2.87 7.89
CA ALA A 113 12.78 2.71 6.47
C ALA A 113 13.79 3.76 5.97
N ARG A 114 13.65 5.02 6.40
CA ARG A 114 14.63 6.07 6.06
C ARG A 114 16.00 5.80 6.63
N ALA A 115 16.10 5.30 7.86
CA ALA A 115 17.37 4.90 8.46
C ALA A 115 18.01 3.73 7.69
N ASP A 116 17.21 2.76 7.26
CA ASP A 116 17.69 1.62 6.47
C ASP A 116 18.17 2.05 5.08
N PHE A 117 17.46 2.96 4.41
CA PHE A 117 17.91 3.56 3.16
C PHE A 117 19.19 4.37 3.32
N ALA A 118 19.29 5.18 4.37
CA ALA A 118 20.52 5.93 4.67
C ALA A 118 21.72 4.99 4.89
N LYS A 119 21.54 3.88 5.62
CA LYS A 119 22.57 2.86 5.80
C LYS A 119 22.96 2.19 4.48
N ALA A 120 21.96 1.86 3.64
CA ALA A 120 22.20 1.24 2.35
C ALA A 120 23.03 2.15 1.42
N LEU A 121 22.71 3.45 1.41
CA LEU A 121 23.43 4.47 0.64
C LEU A 121 24.84 4.73 1.19
N ALA A 122 24.99 4.78 2.52
CA ALA A 122 26.29 4.97 3.15
C ALA A 122 27.25 3.78 2.97
N GLY A 123 26.72 2.60 2.64
CA GLY A 123 27.51 1.38 2.46
C GLY A 123 28.42 1.37 1.23
N GLY A 124 28.38 2.38 0.36
CA GLY A 124 29.11 2.41 -0.92
C GLY A 124 28.45 1.54 -1.99
N SER A 125 28.73 1.84 -3.26
CA SER A 125 28.15 1.12 -4.39
C SER A 125 28.57 -0.36 -4.39
N PHE A 126 27.76 -1.24 -4.97
CA PHE A 126 28.12 -2.66 -5.11
C PHE A 126 29.46 -2.85 -5.84
N ARG A 127 29.76 -1.96 -6.78
CA ARG A 127 31.03 -1.90 -7.50
C ARG A 127 32.19 -1.56 -6.58
N GLU A 128 32.07 -0.52 -5.75
CA GLU A 128 33.09 -0.15 -4.74
C GLU A 128 33.35 -1.31 -3.76
N LYS A 129 32.30 -2.03 -3.35
CA LYS A 129 32.45 -3.20 -2.48
C LYS A 129 33.23 -4.33 -3.16
N ILE A 130 32.98 -4.59 -4.44
CA ILE A 130 33.72 -5.61 -5.21
C ILE A 130 35.18 -5.18 -5.39
N GLU A 131 35.44 -3.93 -5.74
CA GLU A 131 36.78 -3.40 -5.94
C GLU A 131 37.59 -3.42 -4.62
N ALA A 132 36.98 -3.01 -3.50
CA ALA A 132 37.57 -3.13 -2.17
C ALA A 132 37.85 -4.59 -1.80
N ARG A 133 36.94 -5.52 -2.12
CA ARG A 133 37.13 -6.96 -1.88
C ARG A 133 38.29 -7.54 -2.70
N ARG A 134 38.42 -7.12 -3.97
CA ARG A 134 39.52 -7.53 -4.85
C ARG A 134 40.87 -6.99 -4.37
N ALA A 135 40.91 -5.72 -3.95
CA ALA A 135 42.12 -5.12 -3.40
C ALA A 135 42.57 -5.82 -2.10
N ALA A 136 41.64 -6.17 -1.21
CA ALA A 136 41.95 -6.89 0.01
C ALA A 136 42.50 -8.31 -0.25
N LEU A 137 41.99 -9.00 -1.27
CA LEU A 137 42.50 -10.32 -1.67
C LEU A 137 43.90 -10.23 -2.31
N ALA A 138 44.16 -9.20 -3.12
CA ALA A 138 45.48 -8.96 -3.69
C ALA A 138 46.53 -8.67 -2.60
N GLN A 139 46.20 -7.84 -1.62
CA GLN A 139 47.08 -7.55 -0.47
C GLN A 139 47.37 -8.80 0.39
N GLN A 140 46.41 -9.71 0.53
CA GLN A 140 46.63 -10.98 1.23
C GLN A 140 47.54 -11.95 0.46
N GLN A 141 47.49 -11.92 -0.87
CA GLN A 141 48.38 -12.71 -1.72
C GLN A 141 49.81 -12.17 -1.67
N GLU A 142 50.00 -10.84 -1.78
CA GLU A 142 51.31 -10.20 -1.65
C GLU A 142 51.93 -10.39 -0.26
N ALA A 143 51.13 -10.37 0.80
CA ALA A 143 51.61 -10.65 2.16
C ALA A 143 51.95 -12.13 2.39
N GLY A 144 51.38 -13.05 1.60
CA GLY A 144 51.68 -14.49 1.64
C GLY A 144 52.93 -14.87 0.86
N ASP A 145 53.29 -14.10 -0.18
CA ASP A 145 54.46 -14.32 -1.06
C ASP A 145 55.73 -13.58 -0.60
N ALA A 146 55.66 -12.80 0.50
CA ALA A 146 56.83 -12.12 1.05
C ALA A 146 57.84 -13.16 1.62
N PRO A 147 59.10 -13.21 1.09
CA PRO A 147 60.09 -14.19 1.53
C PRO A 147 60.51 -13.91 2.98
N ARG A 148 60.60 -14.99 3.77
CA ARG A 148 61.11 -14.98 5.15
C ARG A 148 62.62 -14.72 5.22
#